data_AF-A0AAU7DJ22-F1
#
_entry.id   AF-A0AAU7DJ22-F1
#
_cell.length_a   1.000
_cell.length_b   1.000
_cell.length_c   1.000
_cell.angle_alpha   90.00
_cell.angle_beta   90.00
_cell.angle_gamma   90.00
#
_symmetry.space_group_name_H-M   'P 1'
#
loop_
_entity.id
_entity.type
_entity.pdbx_description
1 polymer ?
#
loop_
_entity_poly.entity_id
_entity_poly.type
_entity_poly.pdbx_seq_one_letter_code
_entity_poly.pdbx_strand_id
1 'polypeptide(L)'
;MTQKVDEVLRVLETLSDSEAQEVARYLRKRLLAHPLESKWNTQWELILDAIARSEDISQRGLRGLIAEAAFESRVVASLVGWKQVPVVGERPYDFKLESTTVANLAVTIQVKLQRMEKGIPLLASNSLRCYPDDFFIVEVQKTRNGEDGEGKTRPYRFGEFDILAVSMHPSTADWSKFMYTVGNWLLPRAKAGEEKQIKVLQPVSGVPDDVWTDNLSVCIGWFLGKEKRTVFDVASAQTKYRDLMKELRDKREAEKKILRDRERAEKAEKKAQAKKEGLSKSLSPTLFDGLKE
;
A
#
# COMPACT_ATOMS: atom_id res chain seq x y z
N MET A 1 4.61 22.15 -33.33
CA MET A 1 4.62 23.51 -32.73
C MET A 1 4.94 24.52 -33.83
N THR A 2 4.65 25.80 -33.63
CA THR A 2 5.06 26.85 -34.59
C THR A 2 6.50 27.27 -34.29
N GLN A 3 7.24 27.73 -35.32
CA GLN A 3 8.63 28.18 -35.18
C GLN A 3 8.82 29.23 -34.07
N LYS A 4 7.84 30.12 -33.89
CA LYS A 4 7.85 31.15 -32.84
C LYS A 4 7.75 30.56 -31.43
N VAL A 5 7.00 29.47 -31.25
CA VAL A 5 6.89 28.79 -29.95
C VAL A 5 8.22 28.11 -29.62
N ASP A 6 8.84 27.45 -30.60
CA ASP A 6 10.13 26.78 -30.41
C ASP A 6 11.25 27.77 -30.07
N GLU A 7 11.25 28.96 -30.69
CA GLU A 7 12.19 30.05 -30.35
C GLU A 7 12.01 30.54 -28.92
N VAL A 8 10.77 30.76 -28.46
CA VAL A 8 10.49 31.17 -27.08
C VAL A 8 10.92 30.07 -26.09
N LEU A 9 10.64 28.80 -26.38
CA LEU A 9 11.02 27.68 -25.51
C LEU A 9 12.54 27.58 -25.36
N ARG A 10 13.31 27.74 -26.46
CA ARG A 10 14.77 27.75 -26.40
C ARG A 10 15.32 28.89 -25.54
N VAL A 11 14.71 30.08 -25.61
CA VAL A 11 15.11 31.21 -24.76
C VAL A 11 14.80 30.92 -23.28
N LEU A 12 13.64 30.32 -22.99
CA LEU A 12 13.26 29.94 -21.63
C LEU A 12 14.24 28.95 -21.00
N GLU A 13 14.76 28.00 -21.79
CA GLU A 13 15.75 27.01 -21.32
C GLU A 13 17.10 27.64 -20.93
N THR A 14 17.42 28.84 -21.40
CA THR A 14 18.68 29.53 -21.08
C THR A 14 18.59 30.47 -19.88
N LEU A 15 17.40 30.67 -19.30
CA LEU A 15 17.19 31.60 -18.21
C LEU A 15 17.75 31.06 -16.89
N SER A 16 18.25 31.97 -16.05
CA SER A 16 18.45 31.69 -14.63
C SER A 16 17.10 31.54 -13.91
N ASP A 17 17.10 30.93 -12.71
CA ASP A 17 15.88 30.76 -11.89
C ASP A 17 15.15 32.10 -11.63
N SER A 18 15.91 33.18 -11.41
CA SER A 18 15.34 34.51 -11.17
C SER A 18 14.66 35.08 -12.41
N GLU A 19 15.30 34.98 -13.58
CA GLU A 19 14.73 35.43 -14.85
C GLU A 19 13.51 34.58 -15.24
N ALA A 20 13.57 33.26 -15.03
CA ALA A 20 12.46 32.36 -15.24
C ALA A 20 11.24 32.74 -14.37
N GLN A 21 11.46 33.12 -13.11
CA GLN A 21 10.40 33.62 -12.23
C GLN A 21 9.79 34.94 -12.71
N GLU A 22 10.58 35.86 -13.25
CA GLU A 22 10.07 37.11 -13.82
C GLU A 22 9.21 36.87 -15.06
N VAL A 23 9.67 36.00 -15.96
CA VAL A 23 8.91 35.61 -17.14
C VAL A 23 7.62 34.89 -16.74
N ALA A 24 7.66 33.99 -15.76
CA ALA A 24 6.47 33.33 -15.23
C ALA A 24 5.44 34.36 -14.70
N ARG A 25 5.89 35.37 -13.92
CA ARG A 25 5.04 36.48 -13.44
C ARG A 25 4.41 37.27 -14.58
N TYR A 26 5.15 37.53 -15.66
CA TYR A 26 4.63 38.23 -16.83
C TYR A 26 3.58 37.38 -17.57
N LEU A 27 3.90 36.12 -17.87
CA LEU A 27 3.00 35.20 -18.58
C LEU A 27 1.70 35.01 -17.81
N ARG A 28 1.76 34.91 -16.48
CA ARG A 28 0.59 34.80 -15.61
C ARG A 28 -0.43 35.92 -15.82
N LYS A 29 0.01 37.15 -16.07
CA LYS A 29 -0.90 38.30 -16.33
C LYS A 29 -1.59 38.21 -17.69
N ARG A 30 -1.09 37.38 -18.60
CA ARG A 30 -1.59 37.24 -19.98
C ARG A 30 -2.38 35.97 -20.22
N LEU A 31 -2.11 34.93 -19.44
CA LEU A 31 -2.81 33.66 -19.54
C LEU A 31 -4.17 33.74 -18.86
N LEU A 32 -5.10 32.93 -19.35
CA LEU A 32 -6.45 32.87 -18.80
C LEU A 32 -6.39 32.21 -17.41
N ALA A 33 -6.90 32.92 -16.40
CA ALA A 33 -6.97 32.39 -15.03
C ALA A 33 -7.87 31.14 -15.00
N HIS A 34 -7.52 30.15 -14.16
CA HIS A 34 -8.38 28.99 -13.98
C HIS A 34 -9.75 29.44 -13.45
N PRO A 35 -10.89 28.84 -13.87
CA PRO A 35 -12.21 29.27 -13.42
C PRO A 35 -12.36 29.34 -11.89
N LEU A 36 -11.65 28.47 -11.16
CA LEU A 36 -11.61 28.49 -9.70
C LEU A 36 -10.92 29.73 -9.12
N GLU A 37 -9.87 30.23 -9.76
CA GLU A 37 -9.18 31.47 -9.35
C GLU A 37 -10.14 32.66 -9.44
N SER A 38 -10.87 32.77 -10.56
CA SER A 38 -11.92 33.78 -10.73
C SER A 38 -13.06 33.61 -9.72
N LYS A 39 -13.54 32.37 -9.53
CA LYS A 39 -14.64 32.07 -8.61
C LYS A 39 -14.31 32.40 -7.16
N TRP A 40 -13.07 32.15 -6.73
CA TRP A 40 -12.61 32.39 -5.37
C TRP A 40 -11.93 33.74 -5.19
N ASN A 41 -11.83 34.53 -6.27
CA ASN A 41 -11.15 35.82 -6.29
C ASN A 41 -9.75 35.75 -5.66
N THR A 42 -8.97 34.74 -6.07
CA THR A 42 -7.63 34.48 -5.55
C THR A 42 -6.74 33.85 -6.62
N GLN A 43 -5.43 33.88 -6.41
CA GLN A 43 -4.44 33.29 -7.30
C GLN A 43 -4.09 31.86 -6.89
N TRP A 44 -3.72 31.00 -7.86
CA TRP A 44 -3.38 29.62 -7.53
C TRP A 44 -2.23 29.45 -6.55
N GLU A 45 -1.24 30.35 -6.46
CA GLU A 45 -0.16 30.25 -5.46
C GLU A 45 -0.74 30.28 -4.06
N LEU A 46 -1.64 31.23 -3.78
CA LEU A 46 -2.26 31.31 -2.47
C LEU A 46 -3.13 30.09 -2.17
N ILE A 47 -3.76 29.48 -3.18
CA ILE A 47 -4.49 28.22 -3.04
C ILE A 47 -3.53 27.08 -2.69
N LEU A 48 -2.40 26.94 -3.39
CA LEU A 48 -1.41 25.90 -3.13
C LEU A 48 -0.73 26.10 -1.78
N ASP A 49 -0.39 27.33 -1.40
CA ASP A 49 0.16 27.66 -0.09
C ASP A 49 -0.83 27.33 1.03
N ALA A 50 -2.12 27.61 0.82
CA ALA A 50 -3.19 27.26 1.74
C ALA A 50 -3.35 25.73 1.89
N ILE A 51 -3.19 24.96 0.81
CA ILE A 51 -3.18 23.50 0.85
C ILE A 51 -1.94 22.99 1.59
N ALA A 52 -0.75 23.53 1.29
CA ALA A 52 0.52 23.10 1.88
C ALA A 52 0.54 23.27 3.41
N ARG A 53 -0.09 24.33 3.93
CA ARG A 53 -0.23 24.57 5.38
C ARG A 53 -1.44 23.88 6.03
N SER A 54 -2.31 23.24 5.24
CA SER A 54 -3.51 22.58 5.75
C SER A 54 -3.17 21.29 6.49
N GLU A 55 -4.05 20.87 7.40
CA GLU A 55 -3.90 19.60 8.12
C GLU A 55 -3.89 18.39 7.17
N ASP A 56 -3.26 17.30 7.60
CA ASP A 56 -3.17 16.03 6.84
C ASP A 56 -4.53 15.53 6.34
N ILE A 57 -5.62 15.75 7.11
CA ILE A 57 -6.96 15.33 6.71
C ILE A 57 -7.45 16.06 5.45
N SER A 58 -7.16 17.36 5.33
CA SER A 58 -7.53 18.18 4.17
C SER A 58 -6.69 17.81 2.96
N GLN A 59 -5.38 17.63 3.15
CA GLN A 59 -4.48 17.17 2.10
C GLN A 59 -4.87 15.77 1.59
N ARG A 60 -5.26 14.86 2.48
CA ARG A 60 -5.75 13.52 2.11
C ARG A 60 -7.02 13.60 1.27
N GLY A 61 -7.98 14.45 1.66
CA GLY A 61 -9.20 14.69 0.88
C GLY A 61 -8.89 15.17 -0.53
N LEU A 62 -8.01 16.16 -0.66
CA LEU A 62 -7.57 16.67 -1.97
C LEU A 62 -6.87 15.60 -2.80
N ARG A 63 -5.98 14.80 -2.20
CA ARG A 63 -5.29 13.71 -2.90
C ARG A 63 -6.26 12.63 -3.40
N GLY A 64 -7.37 12.40 -2.70
CA GLY A 64 -8.47 11.56 -3.19
C GLY A 64 -9.08 12.11 -4.48
N LEU A 65 -9.42 13.40 -4.49
CA LEU A 65 -9.95 14.08 -5.68
C LEU A 65 -8.96 14.08 -6.86
N ILE A 66 -7.65 14.24 -6.57
CA ILE A 66 -6.61 14.13 -7.59
C ILE A 66 -6.56 12.70 -8.17
N ALA A 67 -6.70 11.66 -7.35
CA ALA A 67 -6.76 10.29 -7.82
C ALA A 67 -7.96 10.04 -8.74
N GLU A 68 -9.13 10.57 -8.40
CA GLU A 68 -10.34 10.50 -9.24
C GLU A 68 -10.13 11.23 -10.58
N ALA A 69 -9.62 12.46 -10.56
CA ALA A 69 -9.34 13.23 -11.77
C ALA A 69 -8.27 12.57 -12.65
N ALA A 70 -7.25 11.96 -12.05
CA ALA A 70 -6.23 11.20 -12.76
C ALA A 70 -6.81 9.93 -13.39
N PHE A 71 -7.69 9.23 -12.68
CA PHE A 71 -8.40 8.07 -13.21
C PHE A 71 -9.26 8.43 -14.41
N GLU A 72 -10.06 9.49 -14.31
CA GLU A 72 -10.90 9.98 -15.42
C GLU A 72 -10.06 10.34 -16.66
N SER A 73 -9.08 11.24 -16.48
CA SER A 73 -8.32 11.82 -17.59
C SER A 73 -7.33 10.85 -18.24
N ARG A 74 -6.81 9.86 -17.50
CA ARG A 74 -5.75 8.96 -17.98
C ARG A 74 -6.22 7.55 -18.25
N VAL A 75 -7.17 7.05 -17.45
CA VAL A 75 -7.67 5.67 -17.59
C VAL A 75 -8.94 5.67 -18.40
N VAL A 76 -9.99 6.35 -17.92
CA VAL A 76 -11.31 6.32 -18.56
C VAL A 76 -11.26 6.90 -19.97
N ALA A 77 -10.57 8.03 -20.16
CA ALA A 77 -10.41 8.65 -21.48
C ALA A 77 -9.71 7.75 -22.51
N SER A 78 -8.90 6.77 -22.07
CA SER A 78 -8.19 5.84 -22.95
C SER A 78 -8.95 4.52 -23.20
N LEU A 79 -10.07 4.30 -22.50
CA LEU A 79 -10.75 3.02 -22.49
C LEU A 79 -11.61 2.83 -23.74
N VAL A 80 -11.25 1.86 -24.58
CA VAL A 80 -11.98 1.53 -25.81
C VAL A 80 -13.20 0.67 -25.51
N GLY A 81 -14.33 0.97 -26.15
CA GLY A 81 -15.56 0.17 -26.04
C GLY A 81 -16.42 0.50 -24.81
N TRP A 82 -16.04 1.53 -24.05
CA TRP A 82 -16.75 2.00 -22.87
C TRP A 82 -16.93 3.51 -22.94
N LYS A 83 -18.06 4.00 -22.42
CA LYS A 83 -18.33 5.42 -22.24
C LYS A 83 -18.62 5.69 -20.78
N GLN A 84 -18.08 6.78 -20.25
CA GLN A 84 -18.46 7.26 -18.93
C GLN A 84 -19.86 7.87 -18.99
N VAL A 85 -20.65 7.59 -17.96
CA VAL A 85 -21.95 8.21 -17.75
C VAL A 85 -21.85 9.12 -16.53
N PRO A 86 -22.40 10.36 -16.59
CA PRO A 86 -22.42 11.25 -15.44
C PRO A 86 -23.07 10.58 -14.22
N VAL A 87 -22.36 10.60 -13.10
CA VAL A 87 -22.88 10.15 -11.81
C VAL A 87 -23.59 11.33 -11.16
N VAL A 88 -24.89 11.19 -10.90
CA VAL A 88 -25.71 12.23 -10.28
C VAL A 88 -26.06 11.83 -8.84
N GLY A 89 -25.84 12.77 -7.92
CA GLY A 89 -26.11 12.64 -6.49
C GLY A 89 -25.03 11.85 -5.75
N GLU A 90 -25.26 11.60 -4.46
CA GLU A 90 -24.35 10.79 -3.66
C GLU A 90 -24.51 9.32 -4.02
N ARG A 91 -23.44 8.74 -4.58
CA ARG A 91 -23.37 7.33 -4.94
C ARG A 91 -22.20 6.65 -4.23
N PRO A 92 -22.29 5.33 -3.99
CA PRO A 92 -21.21 4.58 -3.38
C PRO A 92 -20.09 4.20 -4.38
N TYR A 93 -20.02 4.88 -5.52
CA TYR A 93 -19.03 4.73 -6.57
C TYR A 93 -18.80 6.10 -7.22
N ASP A 94 -17.61 6.31 -7.77
CA ASP A 94 -17.22 7.60 -8.36
C ASP A 94 -17.47 7.60 -9.88
N PHE A 95 -17.40 6.42 -10.52
CA PHE A 95 -17.59 6.28 -11.97
C PHE A 95 -18.62 5.21 -12.30
N LYS A 96 -19.42 5.48 -13.35
CA LYS A 96 -20.24 4.48 -14.03
C LYS A 96 -19.84 4.45 -15.49
N LEU A 97 -19.50 3.27 -15.99
CA LEU A 97 -19.15 3.05 -17.38
C LEU A 97 -20.21 2.17 -18.04
N GLU A 98 -20.64 2.54 -19.24
CA GLU A 98 -21.53 1.74 -20.08
C GLU A 98 -20.77 1.21 -21.29
N SER A 99 -21.01 -0.04 -21.67
CA SER A 99 -20.46 -0.59 -22.90
C SER A 99 -21.05 0.12 -24.11
N THR A 100 -20.21 0.45 -25.08
CA THR A 100 -20.65 0.99 -26.38
C THR A 100 -21.00 -0.10 -27.38
N THR A 101 -20.70 -1.37 -27.05
CA THR A 101 -20.89 -2.52 -27.95
C THR A 101 -21.97 -3.47 -27.47
N VAL A 102 -22.22 -3.56 -26.16
CA VAL A 102 -23.24 -4.43 -25.56
C VAL A 102 -24.30 -3.58 -24.87
N ALA A 103 -25.55 -3.67 -25.35
CA ALA A 103 -26.67 -2.93 -24.78
C ALA A 103 -26.91 -3.33 -23.31
N ASN A 104 -27.22 -2.34 -22.47
CA ASN A 104 -27.52 -2.50 -21.04
C ASN A 104 -26.39 -3.08 -20.18
N LEU A 105 -25.17 -3.16 -20.71
CA LEU A 105 -24.00 -3.56 -19.94
C LEU A 105 -23.35 -2.33 -19.31
N ALA A 106 -23.27 -2.32 -17.97
CA ALA A 106 -22.64 -1.26 -17.21
C ALA A 106 -21.80 -1.82 -16.06
N VAL A 107 -20.78 -1.07 -15.68
CA VAL A 107 -19.94 -1.33 -14.50
C VAL A 107 -19.80 -0.05 -13.67
N THR A 108 -19.73 -0.21 -12.37
CA THR A 108 -19.53 0.86 -11.40
C THR A 108 -18.18 0.71 -10.71
N ILE A 109 -17.45 1.81 -10.57
CA ILE A 109 -16.07 1.83 -10.10
C ILE A 109 -15.95 2.81 -8.94
N GLN A 110 -15.44 2.33 -7.81
CA GLN A 110 -15.00 3.19 -6.71
C GLN A 110 -13.49 3.36 -6.80
N VAL A 111 -13.03 4.60 -6.85
CA VAL A 111 -11.62 4.97 -6.75
C VAL A 111 -11.27 5.19 -5.28
N LYS A 112 -10.12 4.67 -4.85
CA LYS A 112 -9.52 4.95 -3.55
C LYS A 112 -8.03 5.21 -3.70
N LEU A 113 -7.47 5.99 -2.80
CA LEU A 113 -6.04 6.20 -2.71
C LEU A 113 -5.42 5.17 -1.76
N GLN A 114 -4.32 4.56 -2.17
CA GLN A 114 -3.51 3.72 -1.28
C GLN A 114 -3.19 4.50 0.01
N ARG A 115 -3.29 3.82 1.15
CA ARG A 115 -3.09 4.45 2.45
C ARG A 115 -1.62 4.78 2.67
N MET A 116 -1.40 5.90 3.34
CA MET A 116 -0.12 6.22 3.95
C MET A 116 -0.31 6.43 5.44
N GLU A 117 0.77 6.23 6.17
CA GLU A 117 0.92 6.58 7.58
C GLU A 117 2.21 7.40 7.73
N LYS A 118 2.09 8.60 8.31
CA LYS A 118 3.23 9.52 8.51
C LYS A 118 4.03 9.79 7.22
N GLY A 119 3.32 9.95 6.10
CA GLY A 119 3.92 10.23 4.79
C GLY A 119 4.50 9.01 4.07
N ILE A 120 4.46 7.82 4.66
CA ILE A 120 5.01 6.59 4.07
C ILE A 120 3.86 5.66 3.65
N PRO A 121 3.92 5.03 2.46
CA PRO A 121 3.06 3.92 2.08
C PRO A 121 2.84 2.91 3.21
N LEU A 122 1.57 2.65 3.56
CA LEU A 122 1.27 1.68 4.60
C LEU A 122 1.31 0.26 4.03
N LEU A 123 2.29 -0.51 4.47
CA LEU A 123 2.41 -1.94 4.14
C LEU A 123 1.37 -2.77 4.88
N ALA A 124 0.83 -3.80 4.24
CA ALA A 124 -0.12 -4.72 4.84
C ALA A 124 0.52 -5.56 5.95
N SER A 125 1.80 -5.91 5.80
CA SER A 125 2.60 -6.64 6.80
C SER A 125 2.70 -5.89 8.14
N ASN A 126 2.59 -4.55 8.14
CA ASN A 126 2.52 -3.74 9.36
C ASN A 126 1.22 -3.98 10.15
N SER A 127 0.13 -4.31 9.46
CA SER A 127 -1.17 -4.61 10.08
C SER A 127 -1.27 -6.08 10.51
N LEU A 128 -0.94 -7.01 9.61
CA LEU A 128 -0.78 -8.42 9.92
C LEU A 128 0.44 -8.99 9.19
N ARG A 129 1.37 -9.57 9.96
CA ARG A 129 2.61 -10.18 9.47
C ARG A 129 2.42 -11.39 8.55
N CYS A 130 1.17 -11.82 8.32
CA CYS A 130 0.86 -12.91 7.40
C CYS A 130 0.65 -12.44 5.95
N TYR A 131 0.55 -11.12 5.70
CA TYR A 131 0.55 -10.61 4.34
C TYR A 131 1.96 -10.59 3.76
N PRO A 132 2.11 -10.79 2.44
CA PRO A 132 3.38 -10.58 1.74
C PRO A 132 3.90 -9.15 1.87
N ASP A 133 5.22 -8.97 1.72
CA ASP A 133 5.89 -7.68 1.92
C ASP A 133 5.61 -6.65 0.81
N ASP A 134 5.16 -7.11 -0.36
CA ASP A 134 4.78 -6.31 -1.51
C ASP A 134 3.30 -5.87 -1.49
N PHE A 135 2.57 -6.19 -0.42
CA PHE A 135 1.19 -5.73 -0.24
C PHE A 135 1.13 -4.41 0.53
N PHE A 136 0.30 -3.51 0.03
CA PHE A 136 -0.06 -2.24 0.68
C PHE A 136 -1.47 -2.30 1.25
N ILE A 137 -1.86 -1.25 1.98
CA ILE A 137 -3.20 -1.07 2.50
C ILE A 137 -3.95 0.00 1.72
N VAL A 138 -5.22 -0.28 1.42
CA VAL A 138 -6.20 0.74 0.99
C VAL A 138 -7.33 0.81 2.00
N GLU A 139 -7.83 2.03 2.24
CA GLU A 139 -8.97 2.28 3.11
C GLU A 139 -10.26 2.39 2.28
N VAL A 140 -11.12 1.38 2.39
CA VAL A 140 -12.38 1.23 1.66
C VAL A 140 -13.56 1.55 2.59
N GLN A 141 -13.78 2.85 2.82
CA GLN A 141 -14.94 3.35 3.56
C GLN A 141 -15.51 4.60 2.91
N LYS A 142 -16.80 4.87 3.19
CA LYS A 142 -17.48 6.10 2.76
C LYS A 142 -17.01 7.27 3.62
N THR A 143 -16.91 8.45 3.00
CA THR A 143 -16.63 9.70 3.70
C THR A 143 -17.82 10.11 4.58
N ARG A 144 -17.59 10.98 5.56
CA ARG A 144 -18.51 11.31 6.68
C ARG A 144 -19.87 11.93 6.28
N ASN A 145 -20.13 12.21 5.01
CA ASN A 145 -21.28 13.04 4.59
C ASN A 145 -22.59 12.28 4.33
N GLY A 146 -22.61 10.95 4.34
CA GLY A 146 -23.91 10.26 4.30
C GLY A 146 -24.71 10.56 5.58
N GLU A 147 -26.04 10.61 5.52
CA GLU A 147 -26.92 10.85 6.68
C GLU A 147 -27.71 9.59 7.10
N ASP A 148 -27.24 8.94 8.16
CA ASP A 148 -27.88 7.86 8.91
C ASP A 148 -27.31 8.01 10.34
N GLY A 149 -28.17 8.35 11.31
CA GLY A 149 -27.84 8.99 12.59
C GLY A 149 -27.01 8.22 13.63
N GLU A 150 -26.13 7.28 13.26
CA GLU A 150 -25.31 6.53 14.22
C GLU A 150 -23.86 6.30 13.73
N GLY A 151 -22.93 7.12 14.22
CA GLY A 151 -21.55 6.68 14.45
C GLY A 151 -20.49 6.87 13.36
N LYS A 152 -19.23 6.90 13.85
CA LYS A 152 -17.96 7.14 13.15
C LYS A 152 -17.63 5.96 12.21
N THR A 153 -17.42 6.24 10.92
CA THR A 153 -17.05 5.31 9.81
C THR A 153 -18.21 4.48 9.25
N ARG A 154 -18.41 4.57 7.92
CA ARG A 154 -19.44 3.81 7.19
C ARG A 154 -18.77 2.86 6.20
N PRO A 155 -18.72 1.55 6.49
CA PRO A 155 -18.19 0.59 5.55
C PRO A 155 -19.12 0.49 4.34
N TYR A 156 -18.54 0.18 3.19
CA TYR A 156 -19.32 -0.23 2.03
C TYR A 156 -19.93 -1.62 2.27
N ARG A 157 -21.04 -1.90 1.59
CA ARG A 157 -21.60 -3.25 1.47
C ARG A 157 -21.18 -3.87 0.13
N PHE A 158 -21.12 -5.19 0.08
CA PHE A 158 -20.93 -5.89 -1.19
C PHE A 158 -22.07 -5.56 -2.16
N GLY A 159 -21.73 -5.33 -3.43
CA GLY A 159 -22.66 -4.92 -4.48
C GLY A 159 -22.94 -3.42 -4.56
N GLU A 160 -22.34 -2.59 -3.69
CA GLU A 160 -22.47 -1.13 -3.83
C GLU A 160 -21.63 -0.56 -4.98
N PHE A 161 -20.54 -1.23 -5.35
CA PHE A 161 -19.75 -0.97 -6.55
C PHE A 161 -19.22 -2.30 -7.10
N ASP A 162 -18.91 -2.34 -8.39
CA ASP A 162 -18.48 -3.57 -9.07
C ASP A 162 -16.96 -3.75 -9.01
N ILE A 163 -16.20 -2.67 -9.14
CA ILE A 163 -14.73 -2.66 -9.19
C ILE A 163 -14.17 -1.65 -8.20
N LEU A 164 -13.10 -2.02 -7.51
CA LEU A 164 -12.27 -1.10 -6.74
C LEU A 164 -11.03 -0.74 -7.57
N ALA A 165 -10.82 0.55 -7.82
CA ALA A 165 -9.62 1.11 -8.42
C ALA A 165 -8.77 1.79 -7.34
N VAL A 166 -7.57 1.28 -7.11
CA VAL A 166 -6.65 1.81 -6.08
C VAL A 166 -5.54 2.59 -6.77
N SER A 167 -5.49 3.90 -6.55
CA SER A 167 -4.34 4.69 -6.99
C SER A 167 -3.10 4.34 -6.16
N MET A 168 -2.07 3.86 -6.86
CA MET A 168 -0.79 3.44 -6.28
C MET A 168 0.23 4.57 -6.22
N HIS A 169 -0.16 5.80 -6.58
CA HIS A 169 0.71 6.99 -6.51
C HIS A 169 1.55 7.09 -5.21
N PRO A 170 1.02 6.79 -4.01
CA PRO A 170 1.84 6.88 -2.80
C PRO A 170 3.10 6.00 -2.82
N SER A 171 3.05 4.81 -3.41
CA SER A 171 4.20 3.91 -3.53
C SER A 171 4.98 4.09 -4.83
N THR A 172 4.37 4.62 -5.89
CA THR A 172 4.99 4.73 -7.23
C THR A 172 5.40 6.15 -7.63
N ALA A 173 4.95 7.17 -6.88
CA ALA A 173 5.01 8.59 -7.26
C ALA A 173 4.37 8.91 -8.63
N ASP A 174 3.47 8.05 -9.13
CA ASP A 174 2.85 8.20 -10.44
C ASP A 174 1.32 8.07 -10.34
N TRP A 175 0.62 9.18 -10.63
CA TRP A 175 -0.84 9.27 -10.64
C TRP A 175 -1.52 8.45 -11.74
N SER A 176 -0.77 7.92 -12.72
CA SER A 176 -1.30 7.00 -13.72
C SER A 176 -1.33 5.54 -13.27
N LYS A 177 -0.71 5.20 -12.13
CA LYS A 177 -0.62 3.82 -11.66
C LYS A 177 -1.80 3.47 -10.77
N PHE A 178 -2.55 2.45 -11.19
CA PHE A 178 -3.69 1.92 -10.46
C PHE A 178 -3.64 0.40 -10.40
N MET A 179 -4.20 -0.15 -9.33
CA MET A 179 -4.49 -1.58 -9.18
C MET A 179 -5.99 -1.78 -9.07
N TYR A 180 -6.50 -2.81 -9.74
CA TYR A 180 -7.92 -3.10 -9.89
C TYR A 180 -8.24 -4.47 -9.33
N THR A 181 -9.37 -4.56 -8.64
CA THR A 181 -9.97 -5.84 -8.24
C THR A 181 -11.50 -5.75 -8.27
N VAL A 182 -12.15 -6.90 -8.30
CA VAL A 182 -13.61 -6.99 -8.24
C VAL A 182 -14.08 -6.71 -6.81
N GLY A 183 -15.07 -5.83 -6.63
CA GLY A 183 -15.59 -5.43 -5.32
C GLY A 183 -16.07 -6.60 -4.46
N ASN A 184 -16.64 -7.64 -5.11
CA ASN A 184 -17.08 -8.87 -4.44
C ASN A 184 -15.95 -9.82 -4.02
N TRP A 185 -14.69 -9.55 -4.39
CA TRP A 185 -13.53 -10.32 -3.93
C TRP A 185 -12.89 -9.74 -2.67
N LEU A 186 -13.27 -8.52 -2.28
CA LEU A 186 -12.74 -7.84 -1.10
C LEU A 186 -13.05 -8.61 0.19
N LEU A 187 -12.21 -8.42 1.20
CA LEU A 187 -12.36 -9.10 2.48
C LEU A 187 -13.62 -8.61 3.21
N PRO A 188 -14.46 -9.50 3.75
CA PRO A 188 -15.59 -9.11 4.60
C PRO A 188 -15.10 -8.65 5.97
N ARG A 189 -15.95 -7.95 6.72
CA ARG A 189 -15.71 -7.73 8.15
C ARG A 189 -15.70 -9.07 8.90
N ALA A 190 -14.79 -9.19 9.86
CA ALA A 190 -14.60 -10.42 10.64
C ALA A 190 -15.64 -10.61 11.76
N LYS A 191 -16.38 -9.56 12.13
CA LYS A 191 -17.36 -9.62 13.21
C LYS A 191 -18.63 -10.31 12.72
N ALA A 192 -19.09 -11.30 13.49
CA ALA A 192 -20.30 -12.04 13.18
C ALA A 192 -21.52 -11.11 13.02
N GLY A 193 -22.27 -11.28 11.94
CA GLY A 193 -23.40 -10.43 11.57
C GLY A 193 -23.05 -9.20 10.71
N GLU A 194 -21.76 -8.91 10.49
CA GLU A 194 -21.28 -7.81 9.64
C GLU A 194 -20.66 -8.31 8.32
N GLU A 195 -20.79 -9.58 7.97
CA GLU A 195 -20.12 -10.22 6.82
C GLU A 195 -20.55 -9.65 5.47
N LYS A 196 -21.73 -9.01 5.41
CA LYS A 196 -22.22 -8.29 4.21
C LYS A 196 -21.51 -6.95 4.00
N GLN A 197 -20.70 -6.51 4.95
CA GLN A 197 -19.91 -5.29 4.89
C GLN A 197 -18.47 -5.60 4.50
N ILE A 198 -17.92 -4.73 3.67
CA ILE A 198 -16.53 -4.75 3.25
C ILE A 198 -15.68 -4.29 4.44
N LYS A 199 -14.61 -5.02 4.73
CA LYS A 199 -13.61 -4.61 5.73
C LYS A 199 -12.97 -3.29 5.30
N VAL A 200 -12.83 -2.36 6.25
CA VAL A 200 -12.35 -1.01 5.97
C VAL A 200 -10.91 -1.01 5.43
N LEU A 201 -10.03 -1.82 6.00
CA LEU A 201 -8.66 -1.94 5.49
C LEU A 201 -8.53 -3.20 4.65
N GLN A 202 -8.30 -2.99 3.36
CA GLN A 202 -8.10 -4.05 2.37
C GLN A 202 -6.63 -4.15 1.99
N PRO A 203 -6.09 -5.36 1.86
CA PRO A 203 -4.77 -5.58 1.29
C PRO A 203 -4.85 -5.36 -0.23
N VAL A 204 -3.89 -4.64 -0.80
CA VAL A 204 -3.74 -4.45 -2.24
C VAL A 204 -2.34 -4.88 -2.65
N SER A 205 -2.23 -5.70 -3.70
CA SER A 205 -0.94 -6.14 -4.21
C SER A 205 -0.21 -4.99 -4.88
N GLY A 206 1.10 -4.88 -4.67
CA GLY A 206 1.97 -3.93 -5.35
C GLY A 206 2.27 -4.31 -6.80
N VAL A 207 2.00 -5.55 -7.18
CA VAL A 207 2.22 -6.10 -8.52
C VAL A 207 0.98 -6.87 -9.00
N PRO A 208 0.72 -6.96 -10.32
CA PRO A 208 -0.38 -7.77 -10.82
C PRO A 208 -0.26 -9.25 -10.42
N ASP A 209 -1.37 -9.83 -10.00
CA ASP A 209 -1.52 -11.24 -9.62
C ASP A 209 -2.88 -11.79 -10.10
N ASP A 210 -3.35 -12.88 -9.50
CA ASP A 210 -4.58 -13.56 -9.88
C ASP A 210 -5.85 -12.88 -9.34
N VAL A 211 -5.73 -11.88 -8.46
CA VAL A 211 -6.87 -11.16 -7.85
C VAL A 211 -6.75 -9.64 -7.95
N TRP A 212 -5.59 -9.13 -8.34
CA TRP A 212 -5.29 -7.74 -8.62
C TRP A 212 -4.63 -7.59 -10.00
N THR A 213 -5.06 -6.59 -10.76
CA THR A 213 -4.47 -6.28 -12.07
C THR A 213 -4.24 -4.79 -12.23
N ASP A 214 -3.24 -4.39 -13.00
CA ASP A 214 -3.01 -3.01 -13.42
C ASP A 214 -3.75 -2.64 -14.73
N ASN A 215 -4.59 -3.55 -15.25
CA ASN A 215 -5.36 -3.36 -16.47
C ASN A 215 -6.87 -3.41 -16.18
N LEU A 216 -7.54 -2.26 -16.30
CA LEU A 216 -8.98 -2.14 -16.02
C LEU A 216 -9.83 -3.07 -16.89
N SER A 217 -9.49 -3.27 -18.17
CA SER A 217 -10.23 -4.16 -19.07
C SER A 217 -10.19 -5.62 -18.61
N VAL A 218 -9.06 -6.06 -18.05
CA VAL A 218 -8.92 -7.41 -17.47
C VAL A 218 -9.84 -7.55 -16.25
N CYS A 219 -9.84 -6.57 -15.35
CA CYS A 219 -10.70 -6.59 -14.16
C CYS A 219 -12.19 -6.55 -14.52
N ILE A 220 -12.58 -5.78 -15.54
CA ILE A 220 -13.94 -5.81 -16.10
C ILE A 220 -14.27 -7.22 -16.62
N GLY A 221 -13.34 -7.85 -17.33
CA GLY A 221 -13.48 -9.24 -17.79
C GLY A 221 -13.78 -10.21 -16.64
N TRP A 222 -13.02 -10.14 -15.54
CA TRP A 222 -13.26 -10.94 -14.34
C TRP A 222 -14.64 -10.72 -13.73
N PHE A 223 -15.06 -9.46 -13.62
CA PHE A 223 -16.39 -9.11 -13.10
C PHE A 223 -17.50 -9.69 -13.97
N LEU A 224 -17.41 -9.53 -15.29
CA LEU A 224 -18.40 -10.03 -16.25
C LEU A 224 -18.41 -11.56 -16.33
N GLY A 225 -17.25 -12.20 -16.14
CA GLY A 225 -17.11 -13.65 -16.03
C GLY A 225 -17.75 -14.24 -14.77
N LYS A 226 -18.16 -13.40 -13.79
CA LYS A 226 -18.76 -13.80 -12.51
C LYS A 226 -17.89 -14.77 -11.71
N GLU A 227 -16.59 -14.62 -11.85
CA GLU A 227 -15.61 -15.41 -11.12
C GLU A 227 -15.71 -15.18 -9.61
N LYS A 228 -15.46 -16.22 -8.83
CA LYS A 228 -15.48 -16.17 -7.36
C LYS A 228 -14.07 -16.35 -6.83
N ARG A 229 -13.49 -15.25 -6.37
CA ARG A 229 -12.17 -15.23 -5.71
C ARG A 229 -12.24 -14.37 -4.46
N THR A 230 -11.16 -14.38 -3.69
CA THR A 230 -10.95 -13.42 -2.60
C THR A 230 -9.57 -12.82 -2.73
N VAL A 231 -9.44 -11.52 -2.45
CA VAL A 231 -8.17 -10.80 -2.58
C VAL A 231 -7.06 -11.35 -1.69
N PHE A 232 -7.40 -12.09 -0.63
CA PHE A 232 -6.42 -12.79 0.20
C PHE A 232 -7.07 -13.83 1.13
N ASP A 233 -6.53 -15.05 1.19
CA ASP A 233 -6.95 -16.04 2.19
C ASP A 233 -6.22 -15.80 3.53
N VAL A 234 -6.81 -14.92 4.35
CA VAL A 234 -6.27 -14.54 5.66
C VAL A 234 -6.16 -15.75 6.60
N ALA A 235 -7.13 -16.67 6.58
CA ALA A 235 -7.18 -17.79 7.53
C ALA A 235 -6.05 -18.81 7.25
N SER A 236 -5.84 -19.13 5.97
CA SER A 236 -4.74 -19.99 5.54
C SER A 236 -3.39 -19.33 5.83
N ALA A 237 -3.24 -18.06 5.49
CA ALA A 237 -1.99 -17.31 5.73
C ALA A 237 -1.64 -17.20 7.23
N GLN A 238 -2.62 -16.94 8.09
CA GLN A 238 -2.42 -16.89 9.54
C GLN A 238 -2.01 -18.26 10.11
N THR A 239 -2.57 -19.34 9.58
CA THR A 239 -2.20 -20.69 10.01
C THR A 239 -0.76 -21.01 9.63
N LYS A 240 -0.40 -20.78 8.36
CA LYS A 240 1.00 -20.93 7.89
C LYS A 240 1.98 -20.08 8.70
N TYR A 241 1.63 -18.84 8.99
CA TYR A 241 2.47 -17.95 9.80
C TYR A 241 2.65 -18.48 11.23
N ARG A 242 1.59 -18.98 11.89
CA ARG A 242 1.69 -19.58 13.22
C ARG A 242 2.59 -20.82 13.23
N ASP A 243 2.44 -21.68 12.23
CA ASP A 243 3.23 -22.91 12.11
C ASP A 243 4.71 -22.59 11.89
N LEU A 244 5.01 -21.65 10.98
CA LEU A 244 6.39 -21.15 10.76
C LEU A 244 6.99 -20.56 12.04
N MET A 245 6.23 -19.75 12.79
CA MET A 245 6.71 -19.15 14.04
C MET A 245 6.96 -20.18 15.13
N LYS A 246 6.18 -21.28 15.15
CA LYS A 246 6.42 -22.41 16.03
C LYS A 246 7.71 -23.13 15.66
N GLU A 247 7.91 -23.45 14.38
CA GLU A 247 9.12 -24.08 13.87
C GLU A 247 10.38 -23.26 14.18
N LEU A 248 10.34 -21.94 13.96
CA LEU A 248 11.44 -21.04 14.28
C LEU A 248 11.75 -21.00 15.79
N ARG A 249 10.73 -21.11 16.64
CA ARG A 249 10.93 -21.19 18.10
C ARG A 249 11.60 -22.51 18.48
N ASP A 250 11.07 -23.62 17.99
CA ASP A 250 11.57 -24.97 18.28
C ASP A 250 13.04 -25.09 17.80
N LYS A 251 13.37 -24.55 16.63
CA LYS A 251 14.74 -24.48 16.11
C LYS A 251 15.67 -23.67 17.03
N ARG A 252 15.24 -22.48 17.46
CA ARG A 252 16.03 -21.63 18.39
C ARG A 252 16.24 -22.31 19.74
N GLU A 253 15.25 -23.06 20.24
CA GLU A 253 15.38 -23.83 21.48
C GLU A 253 16.34 -25.01 21.33
N ALA A 254 16.29 -25.72 20.20
CA ALA A 254 17.24 -26.77 19.87
C ALA A 254 18.69 -26.23 19.76
N GLU A 255 18.89 -25.11 19.06
CA GLU A 255 20.20 -24.44 18.95
C GLU A 255 20.75 -24.02 20.33
N LYS A 256 19.89 -23.45 21.19
CA LYS A 256 20.26 -23.10 22.57
C LYS A 256 20.62 -24.32 23.40
N LYS A 257 19.93 -25.45 23.23
CA LYS A 257 20.23 -26.70 23.93
C LYS A 257 21.60 -27.24 23.51
N ILE A 258 21.86 -27.30 22.20
CA ILE A 258 23.16 -27.73 21.65
C ILE A 258 24.30 -26.87 22.21
N LEU A 259 24.12 -25.54 22.25
CA LEU A 259 25.11 -24.63 22.81
C LEU A 259 25.39 -24.90 24.30
N ARG A 260 24.34 -25.07 25.11
CA ARG A 260 24.48 -25.39 26.55
C ARG A 260 25.16 -26.73 26.80
N ASP A 261 24.84 -27.74 25.98
CA ASP A 261 25.44 -29.07 26.11
C ASP A 261 26.93 -29.05 25.72
N ARG A 262 27.30 -28.26 24.68
CA ARG A 262 28.70 -28.00 24.32
C ARG A 262 29.46 -27.29 25.45
N GLU A 263 28.90 -26.23 26.02
CA GLU A 263 29.51 -25.53 27.15
C GLU A 263 29.69 -26.43 28.39
N ARG A 264 28.74 -27.34 28.64
CA ARG A 264 28.84 -28.33 29.73
C ARG A 264 29.93 -29.35 29.45
N ALA A 265 30.05 -29.85 28.22
CA ALA A 265 31.09 -30.78 27.81
C ALA A 265 32.49 -30.15 27.95
N GLU A 266 32.67 -28.92 27.46
CA GLU A 266 33.94 -28.18 27.59
C GLU A 266 34.32 -27.93 29.06
N LYS A 267 33.34 -27.59 29.92
CA LYS A 267 33.58 -27.46 31.37
C LYS A 267 33.95 -28.78 32.02
N ALA A 268 33.30 -29.88 31.63
CA ALA A 268 33.60 -31.21 32.15
C ALA A 268 35.00 -31.68 31.73
N GLU A 269 35.39 -31.44 30.48
CA GLU A 269 36.72 -31.77 29.95
C GLU A 269 37.82 -30.98 30.67
N LYS A 270 37.65 -29.65 30.82
CA LYS A 270 38.58 -28.82 31.60
C LYS A 270 38.73 -29.33 33.04
N LYS A 271 37.63 -29.73 33.69
CA LYS A 271 37.66 -30.29 35.05
C LYS A 271 38.37 -31.64 35.10
N ALA A 272 38.17 -32.51 34.10
CA ALA A 272 38.85 -33.80 34.00
C ALA A 272 40.35 -33.64 33.76
N GLN A 273 40.76 -32.69 32.92
CA GLN A 273 42.16 -32.37 32.64
C GLN A 273 42.87 -31.82 33.88
N ALA A 274 42.25 -30.86 34.58
CA ALA A 274 42.77 -30.34 35.85
C ALA A 274 42.92 -31.43 36.92
N LYS A 275 41.99 -32.40 36.97
CA LYS A 275 42.07 -33.54 37.90
C LYS A 275 43.24 -34.47 37.55
N LYS A 276 43.48 -34.75 36.25
CA LYS A 276 44.64 -35.54 35.79
C LYS A 276 45.97 -34.86 36.12
N GLU A 277 46.07 -33.55 35.91
CA GLU A 277 47.28 -32.76 36.24
C GLU A 277 47.52 -32.67 37.75
N GLY A 278 46.46 -32.59 38.56
CA GLY A 278 46.56 -32.66 40.02
C GLY A 278 47.06 -34.02 40.52
N LEU A 279 46.60 -35.12 39.91
CA LEU A 279 47.06 -36.48 40.25
C LEU A 279 48.51 -36.77 39.82
N SER A 280 48.97 -36.22 38.70
CA SER A 280 50.38 -36.39 38.29
C SER A 280 51.34 -35.60 39.19
N LYS A 281 50.91 -34.47 39.75
CA LYS A 281 51.68 -33.71 40.75
C LYS A 281 51.72 -34.36 42.14
N SER A 282 50.72 -35.17 42.51
CA SER A 282 50.75 -35.96 43.75
C SER A 282 51.53 -37.27 43.64
N LEU A 283 51.87 -37.68 42.41
CA LEU A 283 52.76 -38.80 42.11
C LEU A 283 54.16 -38.26 41.77
N SER A 284 54.71 -37.38 42.61
CA SER A 284 56.16 -37.14 42.61
C SER A 284 56.84 -38.33 43.30
N PRO A 285 57.89 -38.93 42.72
CA PRO A 285 58.55 -40.10 43.30
C PRO A 285 59.32 -39.70 44.55
N THR A 286 58.74 -39.94 45.73
CA THR A 286 59.52 -40.05 46.95
C THR A 286 60.35 -41.32 46.89
N LEU A 287 61.65 -41.12 46.68
CA LEU A 287 62.74 -41.82 47.35
C LEU A 287 62.95 -43.30 46.99
N PHE A 288 63.56 -43.49 45.83
CA PHE A 288 64.72 -44.38 45.71
C PHE A 288 65.86 -43.77 46.54
N ASP A 289 65.96 -44.12 47.83
CA ASP A 289 67.17 -43.91 48.64
C ASP A 289 67.29 -45.09 49.59
N GLY A 290 68.07 -46.09 49.17
CA GLY A 290 68.25 -47.34 49.89
C GLY A 290 69.26 -48.24 49.19
N LEU A 291 70.44 -47.71 48.87
CA LEU A 291 71.60 -48.47 48.38
C LEU A 291 72.89 -47.64 48.56
N LYS A 292 73.27 -47.42 49.82
CA LYS A 292 74.65 -47.14 50.25
C LYS A 292 74.84 -47.67 51.67
N GLU A 293 75.27 -48.92 51.75
CA GLU A 293 76.38 -49.42 52.60
C GLU A 293 76.62 -50.91 52.28
#